data_AF-A0A251TLC9-F1
#
_entry.id   AF-A0A251TLC9-F1
#
_cell.length_a   1.000
_cell.length_b   1.000
_cell.length_c   1.000
_cell.angle_alpha   90.00
_cell.angle_beta   90.00
_cell.angle_gamma   90.00
#
_symmetry.space_group_name_H-M   'P 1'
#
loop_
_entity.id
_entity.type
_entity.pdbx_description
1 polymer ?
#
loop_
_entity_poly.entity_id
_entity_poly.type
_entity_poly.pdbx_seq_one_letter_code
_entity_poly.pdbx_strand_id
1 'polypeptide(L)'
;MFVTVEGFNRTGIPSAIWNFVEPYAKIDQVSGIAVLAIVIVVLSNLASNVPTVLLLGSRVAAAAATISPEKEKKAWLILAWVSTVAGNLSLLGSAAILIVCEQARRSQNYGYNLTFWNHLKFGVISTIAVTAVGLPLIMFIA
;
A
#
# COMPACT_ATOMS: atom_id res chain seq x y z
N MET A 1 -11.11 6.37 12.20
CA MET A 1 -9.93 5.67 11.65
C MET A 1 -8.84 5.45 12.71
N PHE A 2 -8.37 6.46 13.44
CA PHE A 2 -7.33 6.23 14.47
C PHE A 2 -7.77 5.29 15.61
N VAL A 3 -9.00 5.44 16.13
CA VAL A 3 -9.54 4.53 17.16
C VAL A 3 -9.72 3.10 16.64
N THR A 4 -10.10 2.92 15.38
CA THR A 4 -10.24 1.59 14.76
C THR A 4 -8.89 0.95 14.46
N VAL A 5 -7.87 1.74 14.09
CA VAL A 5 -6.48 1.27 13.94
C VAL A 5 -5.90 0.85 15.28
N GLU A 6 -6.11 1.65 16.33
CA GLU A 6 -5.69 1.32 17.70
C GLU A 6 -6.39 0.06 18.21
N GLY A 7 -7.72 -0.05 18.01
CA GLY A 7 -8.48 -1.25 18.34
C GLY A 7 -7.96 -2.49 17.59
N PHE A 8 -7.67 -2.35 16.29
CA PHE A 8 -7.10 -3.43 15.49
C PHE A 8 -5.69 -3.81 15.94
N ASN A 9 -4.84 -2.86 16.31
CA ASN A 9 -3.53 -3.11 16.91
C ASN A 9 -3.62 -3.94 18.19
N ARG A 10 -4.63 -3.68 19.03
CA ARG A 10 -4.86 -4.44 20.28
C ARG A 10 -5.33 -5.87 20.06
N THR A 11 -5.85 -6.22 18.88
CA THR A 11 -6.27 -7.60 18.59
C THR A 11 -5.10 -8.58 18.42
N GLY A 12 -3.88 -8.08 18.22
CA GLY A 12 -2.71 -8.92 17.90
C GLY A 12 -2.67 -9.42 16.45
N ILE A 13 -3.75 -9.26 15.67
CA ILE A 13 -3.80 -9.64 14.25
C ILE A 13 -2.67 -9.00 13.43
N PRO A 14 -2.34 -7.71 13.58
CA PRO A 14 -1.23 -7.11 12.84
C PRO A 14 0.13 -7.76 13.14
N SER A 15 0.36 -8.15 14.40
CA SER A 15 1.56 -8.87 14.80
C SER A 15 1.59 -10.28 14.21
N ALA A 16 0.45 -10.98 14.18
CA ALA A 16 0.36 -12.31 13.58
C ALA A 16 0.63 -12.27 12.06
N ILE A 17 0.05 -11.29 11.35
CA ILE A 17 0.32 -11.07 9.92
C ILE A 17 1.80 -10.76 9.70
N TRP A 18 2.38 -9.85 10.49
CA TRP A 18 3.79 -9.51 10.36
C TRP A 18 4.70 -10.71 10.60
N ASN A 19 4.51 -11.46 11.69
CA ASN A 19 5.35 -12.62 12.02
C ASN A 19 5.31 -13.69 10.92
N PHE A 20 4.17 -13.82 10.21
CA PHE A 20 4.05 -14.71 9.07
C PHE A 20 4.77 -14.18 7.82
N VAL A 21 4.71 -12.87 7.58
CA VAL A 21 5.25 -12.22 6.37
C VAL A 21 6.75 -11.93 6.48
N GLU A 22 7.23 -11.54 7.65
CA GLU A 22 8.59 -11.07 7.93
C GLU A 22 9.70 -11.99 7.39
N PRO A 23 9.63 -13.33 7.52
CA PRO A 23 10.66 -14.22 6.98
C PRO A 23 10.84 -14.09 5.47
N TYR A 24 9.78 -13.70 4.76
CA TYR A 24 9.71 -13.61 3.32
C TYR A 24 9.83 -12.18 2.80
N ALA A 25 9.69 -11.16 3.66
CA ALA A 25 9.63 -9.74 3.30
C ALA A 25 10.95 -8.99 3.53
N LYS A 26 12.09 -9.70 3.48
CA LYS A 26 13.40 -9.10 3.75
C LYS A 26 13.81 -8.13 2.64
N ILE A 27 14.11 -6.89 3.02
CA ILE A 27 14.39 -5.78 2.09
C ILE A 27 15.83 -5.77 1.53
N ASP A 28 16.66 -6.73 1.93
CA ASP A 28 17.97 -7.00 1.33
C ASP A 28 17.84 -7.76 0.00
N GLN A 29 16.73 -8.45 -0.22
CA GLN A 29 16.46 -9.26 -1.41
C GLN A 29 15.33 -8.67 -2.26
N VAL A 30 15.48 -8.77 -3.58
CA VAL A 30 14.44 -8.32 -4.54
C VAL A 30 13.13 -9.07 -4.34
N SER A 31 13.21 -10.38 -4.09
CA SER A 31 12.06 -11.23 -3.76
C SER A 31 11.33 -10.73 -2.52
N GLY A 32 12.06 -10.33 -1.47
CA GLY A 32 11.44 -9.85 -0.24
C GLY A 32 10.81 -8.47 -0.37
N ILE A 33 11.38 -7.59 -1.19
CA ILE A 33 10.74 -6.32 -1.57
C ILE A 33 9.44 -6.58 -2.33
N ALA A 34 9.43 -7.55 -3.25
CA ALA A 34 8.22 -7.91 -3.99
C ALA A 34 7.12 -8.46 -3.07
N VAL A 35 7.47 -9.35 -2.13
CA VAL A 35 6.54 -9.87 -1.11
C VAL A 35 5.99 -8.73 -0.26
N LEU A 36 6.86 -7.85 0.24
CA LEU A 36 6.45 -6.69 1.03
C LEU A 36 5.49 -5.78 0.25
N ALA A 37 5.79 -5.52 -1.03
CA ALA A 37 4.94 -4.70 -1.88
C ALA A 37 3.54 -5.32 -2.06
N ILE A 38 3.46 -6.63 -2.30
CA ILE A 38 2.18 -7.35 -2.42
C ILE A 38 1.37 -7.22 -1.12
N VAL A 39 2.01 -7.43 0.03
CA VAL A 39 1.37 -7.31 1.35
C VAL A 39 0.84 -5.91 1.59
N ILE A 40 1.63 -4.87 1.26
CA ILE A 40 1.19 -3.48 1.38
C ILE A 40 0.01 -3.21 0.44
N VAL A 41 0.05 -3.68 -0.81
CA VAL A 41 -1.05 -3.48 -1.78
C VAL A 41 -2.36 -4.08 -1.26
N VAL A 42 -2.31 -5.31 -0.75
CA VAL A 42 -3.47 -6.01 -0.20
C VAL A 42 -3.99 -5.27 1.03
N LEU A 43 -3.13 -4.95 2.00
CA LEU A 43 -3.54 -4.28 3.23
C LEU A 43 -4.08 -2.87 2.97
N SER A 44 -3.48 -2.11 2.06
CA SER A 44 -3.98 -0.78 1.67
C SER A 44 -5.39 -0.84 1.08
N ASN A 45 -5.76 -1.91 0.36
CA ASN A 45 -7.11 -2.05 -0.19
C ASN A 45 -8.14 -2.59 0.81
N LEU A 46 -7.70 -3.25 1.88
CA LEU A 46 -8.57 -3.73 2.96
C LEU A 46 -8.78 -2.69 4.07
N ALA A 47 -7.72 -1.98 4.45
CA ALA A 47 -7.70 -1.08 5.59
C ALA A 47 -7.54 0.41 5.23
N SER A 48 -7.20 0.75 3.98
CA SER A 48 -6.72 2.07 3.50
C SER A 48 -5.22 2.33 3.76
N ASN A 49 -4.68 3.35 3.07
CA ASN A 49 -3.25 3.70 3.10
C ASN A 49 -2.76 4.08 4.50
N VAL A 50 -3.42 5.06 5.14
CA VAL A 50 -2.99 5.58 6.47
C VAL A 50 -2.96 4.46 7.52
N PRO A 51 -4.00 3.62 7.67
CA PRO A 51 -3.97 2.46 8.56
C PRO A 51 -2.84 1.50 8.23
N THR A 52 -2.62 1.18 6.96
CA THR A 52 -1.56 0.26 6.54
C THR A 52 -0.18 0.76 6.94
N VAL A 53 0.10 2.06 6.77
CA VAL A 53 1.36 2.67 7.21
C VAL A 53 1.51 2.61 8.73
N LEU A 54 0.45 2.90 9.49
CA LEU A 54 0.47 2.81 10.96
C LEU A 54 0.63 1.37 11.48
N LEU A 55 0.14 0.38 10.73
CA LEU A 55 0.22 -1.03 11.09
C LEU A 55 1.59 -1.65 10.76
N LEU A 56 2.16 -1.32 9.61
CA LEU A 56 3.40 -1.93 9.12
C LEU A 56 4.65 -1.11 9.44
N GLY A 57 4.53 0.21 9.53
CA GLY A 57 5.68 1.13 9.52
C GLY A 57 6.76 0.81 10.55
N SER A 58 6.39 0.74 11.83
CA SER A 58 7.34 0.46 12.90
C SER A 58 8.01 -0.91 12.76
N ARG A 59 7.28 -1.93 12.31
CA ARG A 59 7.78 -3.30 12.17
C ARG A 59 8.73 -3.45 10.98
N VAL A 60 8.32 -2.92 9.83
CA VAL A 60 9.14 -2.89 8.60
C VAL A 60 10.42 -2.10 8.83
N ALA A 61 10.34 -0.94 9.47
CA ALA A 61 11.50 -0.12 9.80
C ALA A 61 12.44 -0.80 10.80
N ALA A 62 11.90 -1.39 11.88
CA ALA A 62 12.71 -2.10 12.86
C ALA A 62 13.45 -3.29 12.24
N ALA A 63 12.77 -4.11 11.43
CA ALA A 63 13.40 -5.23 10.72
C ALA A 63 14.51 -4.74 9.77
N ALA A 64 14.27 -3.65 9.05
CA ALA A 64 15.23 -3.02 8.15
C ALA A 64 16.45 -2.41 8.87
N ALA A 65 16.23 -1.80 10.03
CA ALA A 65 17.28 -1.17 10.83
C ALA A 65 18.31 -2.18 11.37
N THR A 66 17.93 -3.46 11.51
CA THR A 66 18.88 -4.54 11.86
C THR A 66 19.95 -4.77 10.79
N ILE A 67 19.70 -4.31 9.55
CA ILE A 67 20.61 -4.47 8.42
C ILE A 67 21.51 -3.23 8.29
N SER A 68 20.91 -2.05 8.12
CA SER A 68 21.62 -0.77 8.11
C SER A 68 20.66 0.44 8.19
N PRO A 69 21.14 1.64 8.57
CA PRO A 69 20.34 2.86 8.54
C PRO A 69 19.81 3.22 7.15
N GLU A 70 20.58 2.93 6.09
CA GLU A 70 20.14 3.14 4.70
C GLU A 70 18.97 2.20 4.34
N LYS A 71 19.01 0.97 4.83
CA LYS A 71 17.96 -0.02 4.63
C LYS A 71 16.68 0.38 5.36
N GLU A 72 16.77 0.93 6.56
CA GLU A 72 15.61 1.52 7.27
C GLU A 72 14.94 2.62 6.43
N LYS A 73 15.73 3.56 5.89
CA LYS A 73 15.22 4.62 5.01
C LYS A 73 14.54 4.05 3.77
N LYS A 74 15.13 3.02 3.13
CA LYS A 74 14.52 2.32 1.99
C LYS A 74 13.20 1.67 2.36
N ALA A 75 13.11 1.04 3.52
CA ALA A 75 11.89 0.42 4.02
C ALA A 75 10.75 1.44 4.12
N TRP A 76 11.03 2.62 4.70
CA TRP A 76 10.06 3.72 4.76
C TRP A 76 9.64 4.24 3.38
N LEU A 77 10.59 4.39 2.46
CA LEU A 77 10.30 4.84 1.09
C LEU A 77 9.45 3.82 0.31
N ILE A 78 9.77 2.53 0.41
CA ILE A 78 8.99 1.45 -0.18
C ILE A 78 7.57 1.45 0.40
N LEU A 79 7.44 1.53 1.74
CA LEU A 79 6.14 1.56 2.40
C LEU A 79 5.31 2.77 1.95
N ALA A 80 5.90 3.97 1.96
CA ALA A 80 5.23 5.20 1.55
C ALA A 80 4.80 5.14 0.07
N TRP A 81 5.68 4.69 -0.81
CA TRP A 81 5.39 4.59 -2.24
C TRP A 81 4.30 3.57 -2.53
N VAL A 82 4.49 2.33 -2.08
CA VAL A 82 3.58 1.22 -2.41
C VAL A 82 2.21 1.45 -1.79
N SER A 83 2.13 1.91 -0.53
CA SER A 83 0.82 2.18 0.09
C SER A 83 0.08 3.30 -0.63
N THR A 84 0.78 4.31 -1.15
CA THR A 84 0.17 5.38 -1.96
C THR A 84 -0.36 4.84 -3.28
N VAL A 85 0.47 4.11 -4.03
CA VAL A 85 0.09 3.56 -5.34
C VAL A 85 -1.05 2.55 -5.21
N ALA A 86 -1.04 1.72 -4.17
CA ALA A 86 -2.07 0.72 -3.89
C ALA A 86 -3.48 1.29 -3.77
N GLY A 87 -3.60 2.55 -3.34
CA GLY A 87 -4.89 3.23 -3.24
C GLY A 87 -5.61 3.43 -4.58
N ASN A 88 -4.90 3.25 -5.71
CA ASN A 88 -5.43 3.30 -7.07
C ASN A 88 -5.91 1.95 -7.61
N LEU A 89 -5.69 0.85 -6.89
CA LEU A 89 -6.01 -0.50 -7.37
C LEU A 89 -7.52 -0.68 -7.57
N SER A 90 -8.30 -0.27 -6.57
CA SER A 90 -9.75 -0.49 -6.54
C SER A 90 -10.50 0.79 -6.21
N LEU A 91 -11.80 0.81 -6.51
CA LEU A 91 -12.65 1.98 -6.28
C LEU A 91 -12.74 2.37 -4.79
N LEU A 92 -12.53 1.40 -3.89
CA LEU A 92 -12.50 1.60 -2.43
C LEU A 92 -11.08 1.85 -1.89
N GLY A 93 -10.05 1.78 -2.73
CA GLY A 93 -8.65 1.89 -2.33
C GLY A 93 -8.28 3.27 -1.78
N SER A 94 -9.03 4.32 -2.15
CA SER A 94 -8.84 5.64 -1.57
C SER A 94 -10.10 6.51 -1.59
N ALA A 95 -10.19 7.42 -0.62
CA ALA A 95 -11.24 8.43 -0.60
C ALA A 95 -11.20 9.36 -1.83
N ALA A 96 -10.00 9.62 -2.38
CA ALA A 96 -9.82 10.44 -3.57
C ALA A 96 -10.58 9.85 -4.78
N ILE A 97 -10.51 8.53 -4.97
CA ILE A 97 -11.22 7.85 -6.07
C ILE A 97 -12.73 7.91 -5.88
N LEU A 98 -13.22 7.78 -4.66
CA LEU A 98 -14.65 7.94 -4.36
C LEU A 98 -15.14 9.35 -4.65
N ILE A 99 -14.34 10.37 -4.33
CA ILE A 99 -14.65 11.77 -4.68
C ILE A 99 -14.73 11.92 -6.20
N VAL A 100 -13.72 11.44 -6.94
CA VAL A 100 -13.72 11.52 -8.42
C VAL A 100 -14.89 10.75 -9.01
N CYS A 101 -15.22 9.56 -8.48
CA CYS A 101 -16.36 8.76 -8.90
C CYS A 101 -17.68 9.50 -8.71
N GLU A 102 -17.89 10.15 -7.56
CA GLU A 102 -19.11 10.92 -7.30
C GLU A 102 -19.18 12.19 -8.18
N GLN A 103 -18.06 12.85 -8.43
CA GLN A 103 -18.01 13.98 -9.36
C GLN A 103 -18.31 13.54 -10.80
N ALA A 104 -17.75 12.42 -11.25
CA ALA A 104 -18.02 11.87 -12.58
C ALA A 104 -19.50 11.52 -12.74
N ARG A 105 -20.14 10.94 -11.71
CA ARG A 105 -21.57 10.63 -11.71
C ARG A 105 -22.45 11.88 -11.79
N ARG A 106 -22.04 12.99 -11.15
CA ARG A 106 -22.79 14.26 -11.11
C ARG A 106 -22.54 15.19 -12.30
N SER A 107 -21.61 14.87 -13.19
CA SER A 107 -21.29 15.72 -14.35
C SER A 107 -22.50 15.88 -15.29
N GLN A 108 -22.83 17.12 -15.66
CA GLN A 108 -23.98 17.43 -16.51
C GLN A 108 -23.78 17.06 -17.98
N ASN A 109 -22.56 17.25 -18.50
CA ASN A 109 -22.27 17.04 -19.92
C ASN A 109 -21.72 15.64 -20.22
N TYR A 110 -21.07 15.00 -19.23
CA TYR A 110 -20.38 13.71 -19.38
C TYR A 110 -20.56 12.81 -18.15
N GLY A 111 -21.78 12.77 -17.60
CA GLY A 111 -22.12 11.93 -16.45
C GLY A 111 -21.73 10.47 -16.70
N TYR A 112 -20.87 9.92 -15.84
CA TYR A 112 -20.41 8.53 -15.97
C TYR A 112 -20.47 7.81 -14.63
N ASN A 113 -21.17 6.68 -14.60
CA ASN A 113 -21.23 5.81 -13.43
C ASN A 113 -20.07 4.80 -13.46
N LEU A 114 -18.98 5.15 -12.77
CA LEU A 114 -17.81 4.30 -12.67
C LEU A 114 -18.10 3.12 -11.72
N THR A 115 -18.27 1.93 -12.29
CA THR A 115 -18.47 0.71 -11.50
C THR A 115 -17.14 0.22 -10.92
N PHE A 116 -17.22 -0.54 -9.83
CA PHE A 116 -16.06 -1.17 -9.20
C PHE A 116 -15.20 -1.95 -10.21
N TRP A 117 -15.83 -2.77 -11.05
CA TRP A 117 -15.12 -3.60 -12.04
C TRP A 117 -14.50 -2.78 -13.18
N ASN A 118 -15.15 -1.70 -13.62
CA ASN A 118 -14.59 -0.83 -14.65
C ASN A 118 -13.35 -0.11 -14.13
N HIS A 119 -13.39 0.39 -12.89
CA HIS A 119 -12.23 0.98 -12.25
C HIS A 119 -11.13 -0.05 -12.02
N LEU A 120 -11.46 -1.23 -11.49
CA LEU A 120 -10.48 -2.28 -11.16
C LEU A 120 -9.64 -2.71 -12.37
N LYS A 121 -10.23 -2.78 -13.58
CA LYS A 121 -9.47 -3.09 -14.81
C LYS A 121 -8.34 -2.10 -15.04
N PHE A 122 -8.61 -0.80 -14.90
CA PHE A 122 -7.61 0.25 -15.03
C PHE A 122 -6.67 0.30 -13.82
N GLY A 123 -7.23 0.15 -12.61
CA GLY A 123 -6.52 0.17 -11.34
C GLY A 123 -5.47 -0.92 -11.23
N VAL A 124 -5.78 -2.15 -11.66
CA VAL A 124 -4.82 -3.27 -11.68
C VAL A 124 -3.64 -2.95 -12.59
N ILE A 125 -3.90 -2.52 -13.82
CA ILE A 125 -2.84 -2.23 -14.81
C ILE A 125 -1.97 -1.07 -14.32
N SER A 126 -2.58 0.03 -13.88
CA SER A 126 -1.86 1.21 -13.41
C SER A 126 -1.07 0.94 -12.14
N THR A 127 -1.64 0.24 -11.15
CA THR A 127 -0.95 -0.12 -9.91
C THR A 127 0.27 -1.00 -10.21
N ILE A 128 0.11 -2.05 -11.02
CA ILE A 128 1.24 -2.93 -11.40
C ILE A 128 2.32 -2.13 -12.13
N ALA A 129 1.96 -1.32 -13.13
CA ALA A 129 2.93 -0.56 -13.91
C ALA A 129 3.70 0.44 -13.03
N VAL A 130 3.00 1.24 -12.23
CA VAL A 130 3.62 2.28 -11.39
C VAL A 130 4.45 1.67 -10.26
N THR A 131 4.00 0.56 -9.65
CA THR A 131 4.79 -0.17 -8.64
C THR A 131 6.03 -0.81 -9.27
N ALA A 132 5.91 -1.43 -10.44
CA ALA A 132 7.02 -2.08 -11.13
C ALA A 132 8.10 -1.10 -11.60
N VAL A 133 7.74 0.15 -11.91
CA VAL A 133 8.70 1.21 -12.24
C VAL A 133 9.26 1.89 -10.98
N GLY A 134 8.40 2.20 -10.01
CA GLY A 134 8.79 2.96 -8.83
C GLY A 134 9.69 2.20 -7.86
N LEU A 135 9.51 0.89 -7.69
CA LEU A 135 10.37 0.08 -6.82
C LEU A 135 11.84 0.07 -7.29
N PRO A 136 12.16 -0.24 -8.57
CA PRO A 136 13.52 -0.11 -9.08
C PRO A 136 14.10 1.30 -8.92
N LEU A 137 13.28 2.34 -9.16
CA LEU A 137 13.73 3.72 -8.99
C LEU A 137 14.15 4.01 -7.55
N ILE A 138 13.33 3.63 -6.57
CA ILE A 138 13.65 3.76 -5.14
C ILE A 138 14.93 2.99 -4.80
N MET A 139 15.09 1.79 -5.34
CA MET A 139 16.27 0.96 -5.10
C MET A 139 17.56 1.56 -5.66
N PHE A 140 17.45 2.37 -6.72
CA PHE A 140 18.57 3.05 -7.36
C PHE A 140 18.95 4.38 -6.70
N ILE A 141 17.96 5.17 -6.24
CA ILE A 141 18.19 6.54 -5.73
C ILE A 141 18.39 6.65 -4.22
N ALA A 142 17.91 5.66 -3.46
CA ALA A 142 18.03 5.62 -2.00
C ALA A 142 19.09 4.61 -1.58
#